data_AF-A0A090W6R9-F1
#
_entry.id   AF-A0A090W6R9-F1
#
_cell.length_a   1.000
_cell.length_b   1.000
_cell.length_c   1.000
_cell.angle_alpha   90.00
_cell.angle_beta   90.00
_cell.angle_gamma   90.00
#
_symmetry.space_group_name_H-M   'P 1'
#
loop_
_entity.id
_entity.type
_entity.pdbx_description
1 polymer ?
#
loop_
_entity_poly.entity_id
_entity_poly.type
_entity_poly.pdbx_seq_one_letter_code
_entity_poly.pdbx_strand_id
1 'polypeptide(L)'
;MKKIILLIPFLCFNLSLQAQEKETTDEKTSIFERKHEVRLGAIKLLAGGIFEGAYEYIIDSNQGFGAYMLVNFDSSSDWFENYSLTPYYRMYFQSNEDYGAKGFFVEGFTSFFLVILILKMLSLE
;
A
#
# COMPACT_ATOMS: atom_id res chain seq x y z
N MET A 1 -14.17 30.52 -17.94
CA MET A 1 -12.76 30.30 -17.52
C MET A 1 -12.72 29.35 -16.34
N LYS A 2 -12.67 28.02 -16.55
CA LYS A 2 -12.49 26.98 -15.50
C LYS A 2 -11.97 25.64 -16.10
N LYS A 3 -11.12 25.68 -17.13
CA LYS A 3 -10.63 24.46 -17.82
C LYS A 3 -9.16 24.11 -17.55
N ILE A 4 -8.47 24.89 -16.70
CA ILE A 4 -7.03 24.72 -16.43
C ILE A 4 -6.74 23.84 -15.20
N ILE A 5 -7.75 23.51 -14.38
CA ILE A 5 -7.54 22.75 -13.13
C ILE A 5 -7.22 21.25 -13.38
N LEU A 6 -7.39 20.75 -14.61
CA LEU A 6 -7.20 19.32 -14.93
C LEU A 6 -5.77 18.92 -15.34
N LEU A 7 -4.81 19.85 -15.36
CA LEU A 7 -3.44 19.59 -15.82
C LEU A 7 -2.38 19.47 -14.70
N ILE A 8 -2.80 19.56 -13.44
CA ILE A 8 -1.88 19.50 -12.29
C ILE A 8 -1.48 18.06 -11.86
N PRO A 9 -2.31 17.00 -12.00
CA PRO A 9 -1.89 15.67 -11.55
C PRO A 9 -0.93 14.95 -12.52
N PHE A 10 -0.69 15.48 -13.73
CA PHE A 10 0.21 14.85 -14.70
C PHE A 10 1.70 15.14 -14.42
N LEU A 11 2.02 16.18 -13.65
CA LEU A 11 3.41 16.64 -13.49
C LEU A 11 4.18 15.96 -12.33
N CYS A 12 3.50 15.19 -11.47
CA CYS A 12 4.13 14.52 -10.32
C CYS A 12 4.47 13.04 -10.57
N PHE A 13 4.17 12.49 -11.75
CA PHE A 13 4.43 11.08 -12.07
C PHE A 13 5.84 10.87 -12.67
N ASN A 14 6.87 11.34 -11.97
CA ASN A 14 8.23 10.84 -12.17
C ASN A 14 8.51 9.82 -11.07
N LEU A 15 7.94 8.62 -11.22
CA LEU A 15 8.42 7.46 -10.48
C LEU A 15 9.79 7.11 -11.07
N SER A 16 10.84 7.58 -10.41
CA SER A 16 12.18 7.03 -10.58
C SER A 16 12.19 5.59 -10.07
N LEU A 17 11.69 4.66 -10.89
CA LEU A 17 11.89 3.23 -10.72
C LEU A 17 13.37 2.95 -11.00
N GLN A 18 14.22 3.12 -10.00
CA GLN A 18 15.54 2.53 -10.02
C GLN A 18 15.38 1.04 -9.67
N ALA A 19 15.14 0.22 -10.69
CA ALA A 19 15.46 -1.20 -10.61
C ALA A 19 16.99 -1.30 -10.58
N GLN A 20 17.59 -1.32 -9.39
CA GLN A 20 19.00 -1.64 -9.24
C GLN A 20 19.19 -3.13 -9.55
N GLU A 21 19.59 -3.43 -10.79
CA GLU A 21 20.42 -4.59 -11.06
C GLU A 21 21.83 -4.25 -10.57
N LYS A 22 22.20 -4.75 -9.39
CA LYS A 22 23.57 -4.71 -8.92
C LYS A 22 24.08 -6.14 -8.88
N GLU A 23 24.72 -6.55 -9.96
CA GLU A 23 25.61 -7.71 -9.91
C GLU A 23 26.88 -7.37 -9.13
N THR A 24 27.41 -8.41 -8.50
CA THR A 24 28.72 -8.59 -7.84
C THR A 24 28.89 -8.26 -6.35
N THR A 25 29.20 -9.37 -5.67
CA THR A 25 29.95 -9.58 -4.43
C THR A 25 29.11 -9.93 -3.21
N ASP A 26 29.31 -11.18 -2.77
CA ASP A 26 28.80 -11.83 -1.56
C ASP A 26 29.00 -11.01 -0.29
N GLU A 27 28.12 -10.05 -0.07
CA GLU A 27 27.79 -9.57 1.26
C GLU A 27 26.28 -9.69 1.37
N LYS A 28 25.83 -10.71 2.13
CA LYS A 28 24.46 -10.77 2.65
C LYS A 28 24.24 -9.52 3.49
N THR A 29 23.94 -8.39 2.86
CA THR A 29 23.36 -7.23 3.53
C THR A 29 22.11 -7.76 4.21
N SER A 30 22.21 -7.91 5.53
CA SER A 30 21.16 -8.58 6.29
C SER A 30 19.84 -7.88 5.97
N ILE A 31 18.76 -8.63 5.78
CA ILE A 31 17.46 -8.07 5.39
C ILE A 31 16.99 -7.00 6.41
N PHE A 32 17.57 -6.98 7.61
CA PHE A 32 17.38 -5.96 8.66
C PHE A 32 17.96 -4.57 8.35
N GLU A 33 18.87 -4.44 7.39
CA GLU A 33 19.25 -3.12 6.85
C GLU A 33 18.14 -2.52 5.98
N ARG A 34 17.25 -3.35 5.40
CA ARG A 34 16.12 -2.85 4.63
C ARG A 34 15.01 -2.36 5.54
N LYS A 35 15.11 -1.11 5.97
CA LYS A 35 14.12 -0.45 6.84
C LYS A 35 12.80 -0.09 6.15
N HIS A 36 12.75 -0.08 4.82
CA HIS A 36 11.59 0.38 4.06
C HIS A 36 11.06 -0.73 3.16
N GLU A 37 9.77 -1.03 3.26
CA GLU A 37 9.09 -2.01 2.43
C GLU A 37 7.83 -1.43 1.80
N VAL A 38 7.70 -1.60 0.49
CA VAL A 38 6.49 -1.23 -0.27
C VAL A 38 5.88 -2.51 -0.83
N ARG A 39 4.56 -2.67 -0.68
CA ARG A 39 3.81 -3.81 -1.20
C ARG A 39 2.63 -3.32 -2.04
N LEU A 40 2.28 -4.06 -3.08
CA LEU A 40 1.12 -3.80 -3.93
C LEU A 40 0.24 -5.05 -4.00
N GLY A 41 -1.07 -4.86 -3.82
CA GLY A 41 -2.06 -5.93 -3.89
C GLY A 41 -2.61 -6.08 -5.31
N ALA A 42 -2.25 -7.17 -6.00
CA ALA A 42 -2.71 -7.43 -7.36
C ALA A 42 -4.11 -8.06 -7.42
N ILE A 43 -4.49 -8.87 -6.42
CA ILE A 43 -5.73 -9.66 -6.46
C ILE A 43 -6.97 -8.74 -6.46
N LYS A 44 -7.03 -7.78 -5.55
CA LYS A 44 -8.16 -6.81 -5.47
C LYS A 44 -8.24 -5.93 -6.72
N LEU A 45 -7.08 -5.61 -7.31
CA LEU A 45 -7.02 -4.82 -8.54
C LEU A 45 -7.58 -5.60 -9.72
N LEU A 46 -7.20 -6.87 -9.88
CA LEU A 46 -7.67 -7.72 -10.98
C LEU A 46 -9.13 -8.17 -10.81
N ALA A 47 -9.55 -8.47 -9.58
CA ALA A 47 -10.88 -9.02 -9.30
C ALA A 47 -11.97 -7.94 -9.23
N GLY A 48 -11.63 -6.72 -8.82
CA GLY A 48 -12.64 -5.68 -8.55
C GLY A 48 -12.21 -4.25 -8.91
N GLY A 49 -11.09 -4.06 -9.61
CA GLY A 49 -10.62 -2.71 -9.95
C GLY A 49 -10.18 -1.90 -8.73
N ILE A 50 -9.82 -2.56 -7.63
CA ILE A 50 -9.45 -1.90 -6.38
C ILE A 50 -7.93 -1.94 -6.22
N PHE A 51 -7.30 -0.78 -6.29
CA PHE A 51 -5.89 -0.65 -5.97
C PHE A 51 -5.68 -0.71 -4.46
N GLU A 52 -4.70 -1.51 -4.04
CA GLU A 52 -4.24 -1.58 -2.67
C GLU A 52 -2.71 -1.48 -2.65
N GLY A 53 -2.19 -0.54 -1.88
CA GLY A 53 -0.76 -0.38 -1.63
C GLY A 53 -0.48 -0.35 -0.13
N ALA A 54 0.67 -0.85 0.28
CA ALA A 54 1.14 -0.77 1.66
C ALA A 54 2.55 -0.24 1.70
N TYR A 55 2.83 0.57 2.71
CA TYR A 55 4.19 0.95 3.10
C TYR A 55 4.43 0.53 4.54
N GLU A 56 5.61 -0.03 4.80
CA GLU A 56 6.06 -0.43 6.12
C GLU A 56 7.46 0.09 6.40
N TYR A 57 7.63 0.63 7.60
CA TYR A 57 8.94 0.86 8.20
C TYR A 57 9.24 -0.28 9.19
N ILE A 58 10.29 -1.03 8.91
CA ILE A 58 10.76 -2.14 9.73
C ILE A 58 11.65 -1.58 10.83
N ILE A 59 11.19 -1.62 12.08
CA ILE A 59 11.96 -1.10 13.22
C ILE A 59 13.11 -2.07 13.52
N ASP A 60 12.81 -3.37 13.60
CA ASP A 60 13.75 -4.45 13.86
C ASP A 60 13.18 -5.78 13.33
N SER A 61 13.82 -6.90 13.69
CA SER A 61 13.43 -8.25 13.27
C SER A 61 12.06 -8.71 13.77
N ASN A 62 11.51 -8.04 14.77
CA ASN A 62 10.33 -8.48 15.51
C ASN A 62 9.18 -7.49 15.38
N GLN A 63 9.39 -6.29 14.86
CA GLN A 63 8.31 -5.30 14.76
C GLN A 63 8.47 -4.30 13.60
N GLY A 64 7.33 -3.76 13.16
CA GLY A 64 7.24 -2.71 12.15
C GLY A 64 5.97 -1.90 12.29
N PHE A 65 5.94 -0.72 11.68
CA PHE A 65 4.71 0.07 11.56
C PHE A 65 4.54 0.52 10.12
N GLY A 66 3.29 0.69 9.70
CA GLY A 66 3.01 1.01 8.32
C GLY A 66 1.59 1.52 8.12
N ALA A 67 1.22 1.65 6.86
CA ALA A 67 -0.14 1.94 6.48
C ALA A 67 -0.49 1.29 5.15
N TYR A 68 -1.74 0.83 5.05
CA TYR A 68 -2.38 0.48 3.80
C TYR A 68 -3.13 1.68 3.24
N MET A 69 -3.10 1.81 1.93
CA MET A 69 -3.92 2.72 1.15
C MET A 69 -4.73 1.91 0.15
N LEU A 70 -6.04 2.15 0.11
CA LEU A 70 -6.94 1.53 -0.85
C LEU A 70 -7.63 2.62 -1.67
N VAL A 71 -7.73 2.37 -2.98
CA VAL A 71 -8.49 3.19 -3.92
C VAL A 71 -9.34 2.27 -4.78
N ASN A 72 -10.65 2.43 -4.70
CA ASN A 72 -11.60 1.70 -5.53
C ASN A 72 -11.87 2.51 -6.81
N PHE A 73 -11.48 1.98 -7.97
CA PHE A 73 -11.76 2.61 -9.26
C PHE A 73 -13.12 2.23 -9.83
N ASP A 74 -13.77 1.20 -9.27
CA ASP A 74 -15.08 0.74 -9.67
C ASP A 74 -16.16 1.23 -8.69
N SER A 75 -16.75 2.37 -9.04
CA SER A 75 -17.88 2.96 -8.30
C SER A 75 -19.16 2.11 -8.30
N SER A 76 -19.24 1.09 -9.16
CA SER A 76 -20.37 0.16 -9.23
C SER A 76 -20.14 -1.12 -8.44
N SER A 77 -18.93 -1.36 -7.95
CA SER A 77 -18.63 -2.51 -7.11
C SER A 77 -19.39 -2.44 -5.78
N ASP A 78 -19.82 -3.61 -5.28
CA ASP A 78 -20.45 -3.75 -3.96
C ASP A 78 -19.46 -3.58 -2.79
N TRP A 79 -18.23 -3.13 -3.08
CA TRP A 79 -17.23 -2.86 -2.06
C TRP A 79 -17.60 -1.60 -1.30
N PHE A 80 -17.62 -1.71 0.03
CA PHE A 80 -18.12 -0.64 0.90
C PHE A 80 -17.20 0.59 0.97
N GLU A 81 -15.91 0.42 0.64
CA GLU A 81 -14.90 1.49 0.69
C GLU A 81 -14.64 2.08 -0.69
N ASN A 82 -14.66 3.41 -0.81
CA ASN A 82 -14.13 4.07 -2.02
C ASN A 82 -12.64 4.36 -1.86
N TYR A 83 -12.27 4.88 -0.68
CA TYR A 83 -10.91 5.15 -0.30
C TYR A 83 -10.71 4.72 1.14
N SER A 84 -9.54 4.19 1.46
CA SER A 84 -9.18 3.96 2.85
C SER A 84 -7.70 4.15 3.13
N LEU A 85 -7.45 4.56 4.37
CA LEU A 85 -6.13 4.66 4.95
C LEU A 85 -6.15 3.88 6.27
N THR A 86 -5.33 2.84 6.34
CA THR A 86 -5.29 1.91 7.48
C THR A 86 -3.88 1.87 8.06
N PRO A 87 -3.54 2.76 9.00
CA PRO A 87 -2.33 2.62 9.78
C PRO A 87 -2.33 1.32 10.60
N TYR A 88 -1.16 0.72 10.74
CA TYR A 88 -0.96 -0.51 11.51
C TYR A 88 0.39 -0.56 12.21
N TYR A 89 0.43 -1.34 13.28
CA TYR A 89 1.65 -1.79 13.94
C TYR A 89 1.65 -3.31 13.95
N ARG A 90 2.81 -3.90 13.66
CA ARG A 90 2.96 -5.34 13.44
C ARG A 90 4.06 -5.91 14.30
N MET A 91 3.79 -7.09 14.88
CA MET A 91 4.73 -7.90 15.63
C MET A 91 4.93 -9.24 14.93
N TYR A 92 6.18 -9.61 14.64
CA TYR A 92 6.57 -10.81 13.91
C TYR A 92 6.97 -11.95 14.87
N PHE A 93 6.48 -13.17 14.60
CA PHE A 93 6.78 -14.41 15.32
C PHE A 93 7.52 -15.37 14.36
N GLN A 94 8.74 -15.78 14.72
CA GLN A 94 9.70 -16.51 13.87
C GLN A 94 10.26 -15.73 12.67
N SER A 95 11.04 -14.69 12.95
CA SER A 95 12.00 -14.17 11.98
C SER A 95 13.26 -15.05 12.02
N ASN A 96 13.22 -16.26 11.44
CA ASN A 96 14.46 -16.97 11.15
C ASN A 96 15.32 -16.04 10.28
N GLU A 97 16.59 -15.83 10.65
CA GLU A 97 17.47 -14.80 10.06
C GLU A 97 17.60 -14.88 8.53
N ASP A 98 17.33 -16.04 7.95
CA ASP A 98 17.34 -16.25 6.49
C ASP A 98 16.11 -15.71 5.75
N TYR A 99 15.01 -15.41 6.45
CA TYR A 99 13.72 -15.08 5.82
C TYR A 99 13.29 -13.61 5.98
N GLY A 100 13.99 -12.80 6.78
CA GLY A 100 13.62 -11.40 7.04
C GLY A 100 12.20 -11.31 7.61
N ALA A 101 11.52 -10.16 7.48
CA ALA A 101 10.13 -9.96 7.89
C ALA A 101 9.07 -10.84 7.14
N LYS A 102 9.44 -12.07 6.75
CA LYS A 102 8.58 -13.11 6.20
C LYS A 102 8.38 -14.18 7.27
N GLY A 103 7.21 -14.13 7.90
CA GLY A 103 6.83 -15.05 8.96
C GLY A 103 5.40 -14.78 9.39
N PHE A 104 4.96 -15.49 10.43
CA PHE A 104 3.68 -15.17 11.05
C PHE A 104 3.79 -13.85 11.79
N PHE A 105 2.73 -13.07 11.76
CA PHE A 105 2.68 -11.81 12.49
C PHE A 105 1.29 -11.58 13.07
N VAL A 106 1.25 -10.76 14.12
CA VAL A 106 0.03 -10.15 14.62
C VAL A 106 0.09 -8.67 14.28
N GLU A 107 -1.04 -8.14 13.85
CA GLU A 107 -1.16 -6.75 13.45
C GLU A 107 -2.30 -6.07 14.21
N GLY A 108 -1.98 -4.97 14.88
CA GLY A 108 -2.95 -4.04 15.42
C GLY A 108 -3.13 -2.90 14.42
N PHE A 109 -4.36 -2.69 13.94
CA PHE A 109 -4.64 -1.68 12.92
C PHE A 109 -5.90 -0.87 13.25
N THR A 110 -6.01 0.29 12.62
CA THR A 110 -7.22 1.11 12.62
C THR A 110 -7.45 1.60 11.22
N SER A 111 -8.69 1.56 10.74
CA SER A 111 -9.02 1.93 9.37
C SER A 111 -9.91 3.16 9.31
N PHE A 112 -9.54 4.12 8.48
CA PHE A 112 -10.35 5.29 8.15
C PHE A 112 -10.88 5.12 6.72
N PHE A 113 -12.20 5.01 6.61
CA PHE A 113 -12.88 4.82 5.33
C PHE A 113 -13.57 6.11 4.90
N LEU A 114 -13.41 6.48 3.63
CA LEU A 114 -14.22 7.51 3.00
C LEU A 114 -15.19 6.85 2.02
N VAL A 115 -16.48 7.06 2.26
CA VAL A 115 -17.57 6.59 1.42
C VAL A 115 -18.17 7.79 0.72
N ILE A 116 -18.11 7.83 -0.62
CA ILE A 116 -18.72 8.90 -1.39
C ILE A 116 -20.20 8.57 -1.57
N LEU A 117 -21.02 9.03 -0.62
CA LEU A 117 -22.47 8.83 -0.67
C LEU A 117 -23.16 9.67 -1.77
N ILE A 118 -22.54 10.78 -2.18
CA ILE A 118 -23.16 11.84 -2.99
C ILE A 118 -23.47 11.37 -4.43
N LEU A 119 -22.66 10.48 -5.02
CA LEU A 119 -22.90 9.97 -6.38
C LEU A 119 -24.02 8.93 -6.44
N LYS A 120 -24.24 8.17 -5.36
CA LYS A 120 -25.27 7.12 -5.31
C LYS A 120 -26.68 7.70 -5.16
N MET A 121 -26.83 8.86 -4.52
CA MET A 121 -28.11 9.59 -4.49
C MET A 121 -28.43 10.33 -5.79
N LEU A 122 -27.43 10.93 -6.45
CA LEU A 122 -27.65 11.68 -7.71
C LEU A 122 -27.89 10.79 -8.94
N SER A 123 -27.56 9.49 -8.86
CA SER A 123 -27.83 8.51 -9.93
C SER A 123 -29.21 7.84 -9.80
N LEU A 124 -29.96 8.13 -8.74
CA LEU A 124 -31.30 7.59 -8.47
C LEU A 124 -32.43 8.60 -8.78
N GLU A 125 -32.10 9.77 -9.32
CA GLU A 125 -33.04 10.75 -9.90
C GLU A 125 -33.02 10.75 -11.42
#